data_AF-A0A838Y540-F1
#
_entry.id   AF-A0A838Y540-F1
#
_cell.length_a   1.000
_cell.length_b   1.000
_cell.length_c   1.000
_cell.angle_alpha   90.00
_cell.angle_beta   90.00
_cell.angle_gamma   90.00
#
_symmetry.space_group_name_H-M   'P 1'
#
loop_
_entity.id
_entity.type
_entity.pdbx_description
1 polymer ?
#
loop_
_entity_poly.entity_id
_entity_poly.type
_entity_poly.pdbx_seq_one_letter_code
_entity_poly.pdbx_strand_id
1 'polypeptide(L)'
;MKRWMAISRARFRSVMTSTPKPERRGLKTERASRRPHSIKVCRSIWRGYPNAYGGGGKRELADLLKTASHFLVSGKMRDAIEVLEPGVHQFQLVELIWSDGSHAADYFWFNICNRVDGMDREKTTHPFNDRIGRWSFVEGRKYVVSLKQTAGFHAWIDSRLT
;
A
#
# COMPACT_ATOMS: atom_id res chain seq x y z
N MET A 1 -1.14 -33.11 -1.64
CA MET A 1 -0.87 -31.75 -2.11
C MET A 1 -1.29 -30.76 -1.03
N LYS A 2 -0.39 -30.45 -0.09
CA LYS A 2 -0.53 -29.39 0.93
C LYS A 2 0.87 -28.86 1.19
N ARG A 3 1.15 -27.62 0.80
CA ARG A 3 2.36 -26.91 1.26
C ARG A 3 1.96 -25.48 1.59
N TRP A 4 1.76 -25.28 2.89
CA TRP A 4 1.84 -24.00 3.56
C TRP A 4 3.29 -23.50 3.50
N MET A 5 3.50 -22.22 3.18
CA MET A 5 4.68 -21.46 3.60
C MET A 5 4.13 -20.20 4.26
N ALA A 6 3.93 -20.24 5.57
CA ALA A 6 4.92 -19.91 6.60
C ALA A 6 4.72 -18.46 7.06
N ILE A 7 3.67 -18.27 7.85
CA ILE A 7 3.53 -17.15 8.78
C ILE A 7 4.41 -17.48 10.01
N SER A 8 5.04 -16.43 10.54
CA SER A 8 5.58 -16.24 11.88
C SER A 8 6.79 -17.08 12.37
N ARG A 9 7.95 -16.40 12.46
CA ARG A 9 8.76 -16.38 13.69
C ARG A 9 9.31 -14.98 13.95
N ALA A 10 8.45 -14.08 14.42
CA ALA A 10 8.92 -12.90 15.15
C ALA A 10 8.65 -13.15 16.64
N ARG A 11 9.73 -13.34 17.40
CA ARG A 11 9.68 -13.37 18.87
C ARG A 11 9.23 -12.00 19.36
N PHE A 12 8.08 -11.96 20.03
CA PHE A 12 7.69 -10.84 20.87
C PHE A 12 8.65 -10.77 22.07
N ARG A 13 9.25 -9.61 22.33
CA ARG A 13 9.83 -9.30 23.64
C ARG A 13 9.40 -7.89 24.05
N SER A 14 8.75 -7.85 25.21
CA SER A 14 8.25 -6.65 25.87
C SER A 14 9.37 -5.71 26.32
N VAL A 15 8.96 -4.46 26.53
CA VAL A 15 9.65 -3.24 26.92
C VAL A 15 10.67 -3.43 28.04
N MET A 16 11.85 -2.79 27.91
CA MET A 16 12.57 -2.22 29.04
C MET A 16 13.22 -0.90 28.66
N THR A 17 12.90 0.11 29.46
CA THR A 17 13.42 1.47 29.50
C THR A 17 14.89 1.52 29.95
N SER A 18 15.71 2.35 29.32
CA SER A 18 16.90 2.93 29.96
C SER A 18 17.30 4.26 29.33
N THR A 19 17.56 5.23 30.20
CA THR A 19 17.85 6.66 30.06
C THR A 19 19.15 7.04 29.30
N PRO A 20 19.36 8.32 28.92
CA PRO A 20 20.37 8.75 27.94
C PRO A 20 21.69 9.25 28.56
N LYS A 21 22.78 9.29 27.76
CA LYS A 21 24.03 10.04 28.02
C LYS A 21 24.84 10.25 26.71
N PRO A 22 25.83 11.18 26.64
CA PRO A 22 25.60 12.49 26.03
C PRO A 22 26.47 12.79 24.79
N GLU A 23 26.05 13.87 24.14
CA GLU A 23 26.64 14.77 23.14
C GLU A 23 28.14 14.67 22.83
N ARG A 24 28.47 14.57 21.53
CA ARG A 24 29.73 15.08 20.97
C ARG A 24 29.40 16.04 19.82
N ARG A 25 29.78 17.30 20.03
CA ARG A 25 29.78 18.39 19.04
C ARG A 25 30.73 18.07 17.90
N GLY A 26 30.24 18.24 16.68
CA GLY A 26 31.05 18.42 15.47
C GLY A 26 30.34 19.42 14.58
N LEU A 27 30.80 20.67 14.57
CA LEU A 27 30.39 21.65 13.58
C LEU A 27 30.82 21.15 12.20
N LYS A 28 29.85 20.88 11.33
CA LYS A 28 30.05 20.91 9.88
C LYS A 28 29.04 21.89 9.30
N THR A 29 29.60 22.86 8.59
CA THR A 29 28.90 23.86 7.79
C THR A 29 28.00 23.17 6.76
N GLU A 30 26.69 23.28 6.97
CA GLU A 30 25.69 22.68 6.10
C GLU A 30 25.22 23.72 5.08
N ARG A 31 25.68 23.58 3.83
CA ARG A 31 25.00 24.17 2.68
C ARG A 31 23.62 23.54 2.63
N ALA A 32 22.58 24.31 2.97
CA ALA A 32 21.19 23.90 2.92
C ALA A 32 20.77 23.53 1.49
N SER A 33 21.04 22.29 1.11
CA SER A 33 20.42 21.63 -0.03
C SER A 33 18.95 21.42 0.34
N ARG A 34 18.08 22.30 -0.17
CA ARG A 34 16.62 22.13 -0.11
C ARG A 34 16.24 20.87 -0.88
N ARG A 35 16.27 19.72 -0.21
CA ARG A 35 15.66 18.50 -0.74
C ARG A 35 14.16 18.56 -0.47
N PRO A 36 13.29 18.24 -1.44
CA PRO A 36 11.86 18.10 -1.18
C PRO A 36 11.65 16.99 -0.14
N HIS A 37 10.80 17.28 0.84
CA HIS A 37 10.47 16.40 1.95
C HIS A 37 9.65 15.22 1.43
N SER A 38 10.20 14.00 1.48
CA SER A 38 9.47 12.81 1.07
C SER A 38 8.77 12.15 2.25
N ILE A 39 7.63 11.50 2.03
CA ILE A 39 7.01 10.67 3.08
C ILE A 39 7.68 9.30 3.10
N LYS A 40 7.97 8.76 4.29
CA LYS A 40 8.46 7.41 4.56
C LYS A 40 7.38 6.62 5.31
N VAL A 41 7.19 5.35 4.94
CA VAL A 41 6.35 4.42 5.71
C VAL A 41 7.24 3.73 6.74
N CYS A 42 6.95 3.84 8.05
CA CYS A 42 7.91 3.47 9.11
C CYS A 42 7.56 2.24 9.99
N ARG A 43 8.66 1.56 10.33
CA ARG A 43 9.06 0.69 11.45
C ARG A 43 8.44 -0.66 11.82
N SER A 44 7.15 -0.95 11.68
CA SER A 44 6.65 -2.22 12.27
C SER A 44 6.87 -3.47 11.42
N ILE A 45 7.02 -3.35 10.09
CA ILE A 45 6.98 -4.53 9.19
C ILE A 45 8.19 -4.64 8.23
N TRP A 46 8.97 -3.57 8.01
CA TRP A 46 10.10 -3.60 7.06
C TRP A 46 11.35 -2.95 7.65
N ARG A 47 12.27 -3.75 8.20
CA ARG A 47 13.69 -3.38 8.28
C ARG A 47 14.34 -3.70 6.93
N GLY A 48 14.44 -2.74 6.01
CA GLY A 48 15.30 -2.97 4.83
C GLY A 48 15.03 -2.20 3.53
N TYR A 49 13.96 -1.42 3.39
CA TYR A 49 13.67 -0.72 2.12
C TYR A 49 13.68 0.80 2.32
N PRO A 50 14.76 1.52 1.94
CA PRO A 50 14.90 2.96 2.17
C PRO A 50 14.16 3.85 1.15
N ASN A 51 13.40 3.29 0.20
CA ASN A 51 12.87 4.08 -0.90
C ASN A 51 11.38 4.33 -0.76
N ALA A 52 11.06 5.45 -0.14
CA ALA A 52 9.71 5.97 -0.12
C ALA A 52 9.57 7.04 -1.21
N TYR A 53 8.66 6.77 -2.14
CA TYR A 53 8.33 7.65 -3.26
C TYR A 53 7.39 8.77 -2.81
N GLY A 54 7.71 9.99 -3.25
CA GLY A 54 6.87 11.16 -3.11
C GLY A 54 7.69 12.37 -2.63
N GLY A 55 8.51 12.95 -3.49
CA GLY A 55 9.08 14.28 -3.19
C GLY A 55 7.96 15.32 -3.11
N GLY A 56 7.96 16.16 -2.08
CA GLY A 56 7.00 17.25 -1.91
C GLY A 56 7.30 18.10 -0.67
N GLY A 57 6.46 19.07 -0.33
CA GLY A 57 6.45 19.62 1.03
C GLY A 57 5.61 18.74 1.96
N LYS A 58 5.62 19.03 3.27
CA LYS A 58 4.56 18.55 4.16
C LYS A 58 3.22 19.00 3.61
N ARG A 59 2.25 18.10 3.59
CA ARG A 59 0.92 18.33 3.03
C ARG A 59 -0.11 17.46 3.74
N GLU A 60 -1.36 17.84 3.62
CA GLU A 60 -2.47 16.97 3.99
C GLU A 60 -2.48 15.71 3.12
N LEU A 61 -2.78 14.57 3.73
CA LEU A 61 -2.78 13.27 3.06
C LEU A 61 -4.22 12.90 2.68
N ALA A 62 -4.41 12.41 1.46
CA ALA A 62 -5.71 11.91 1.00
C ALA A 62 -6.09 10.60 1.71
N ASP A 63 -7.39 10.31 1.79
CA ASP A 63 -7.90 9.09 2.41
C ASP A 63 -7.44 7.80 1.71
N LEU A 64 -7.09 7.88 0.43
CA LEU A 64 -6.49 6.80 -0.35
C LEU A 64 -5.14 7.25 -0.90
N LEU A 65 -4.08 6.53 -0.57
CA LEU A 65 -2.75 6.71 -1.15
C LEU A 65 -2.34 5.43 -1.89
N LYS A 66 -1.74 5.59 -3.06
CA LYS A 66 -1.12 4.49 -3.80
C LYS A 66 0.40 4.56 -3.64
N THR A 67 1.00 3.46 -3.21
CA THR A 67 2.46 3.32 -3.10
C THR A 67 2.90 2.03 -3.77
N ALA A 68 3.67 2.17 -4.85
CA ALA A 68 4.03 1.05 -5.73
C ALA A 68 2.82 0.16 -6.07
N SER A 69 2.84 -1.09 -5.62
CA SER A 69 1.80 -2.11 -5.82
C SER A 69 0.77 -2.23 -4.69
N HIS A 70 0.74 -1.28 -3.74
CA HIS A 70 -0.10 -1.36 -2.56
C HIS A 70 -0.92 -0.07 -2.35
N PHE A 71 -2.01 -0.21 -1.60
CA PHE A 71 -2.86 0.89 -1.16
C PHE A 71 -2.69 1.13 0.33
N LEU A 72 -2.67 2.40 0.70
CA LEU A 72 -2.78 2.86 2.08
C LEU A 72 -4.10 3.62 2.20
N VAL A 73 -4.87 3.31 3.24
CA VAL A 73 -6.14 3.99 3.50
C VAL A 73 -6.14 4.63 4.89
N SER A 74 -6.83 5.75 5.02
CA SER A 74 -7.08 6.36 6.33
C SER A 74 -8.00 5.47 7.17
N GLY A 75 -8.11 5.75 8.47
CA GLY A 75 -9.07 5.07 9.35
C GLY A 75 -10.52 5.25 8.87
N LYS A 76 -10.90 6.46 8.43
CA LYS A 76 -12.24 6.74 7.91
C LYS A 76 -12.57 5.89 6.68
N MET A 77 -11.62 5.76 5.75
CA MET A 77 -11.83 4.96 4.55
C MET A 77 -11.84 3.46 4.85
N ARG A 78 -10.99 2.97 5.78
CA ARG A 78 -11.09 1.60 6.29
C ARG A 78 -12.49 1.32 6.82
N ASP A 79 -13.01 2.19 7.69
CA ASP A 79 -14.32 1.97 8.32
C ASP A 79 -15.44 1.95 7.27
N ALA A 80 -15.39 2.84 6.27
CA ALA A 80 -16.33 2.84 5.15
C ALA A 80 -16.27 1.55 4.32
N ILE A 81 -15.06 1.04 4.05
CA ILE A 81 -14.88 -0.25 3.35
C ILE A 81 -15.43 -1.40 4.18
N GLU A 82 -15.16 -1.43 5.49
CA GLU A 82 -15.61 -2.50 6.38
C GLU A 82 -17.15 -2.53 6.52
N VAL A 83 -17.81 -1.38 6.42
CA VAL A 83 -19.29 -1.31 6.37
C VAL A 83 -19.83 -1.97 5.10
N LEU A 84 -19.18 -1.76 3.95
CA LEU A 84 -19.63 -2.29 2.66
C LEU A 84 -19.28 -3.79 2.49
N GLU A 85 -18.11 -4.21 2.98
CA GLU A 85 -17.59 -5.56 2.83
C GLU A 85 -16.99 -6.09 4.14
N PRO A 86 -17.83 -6.43 5.15
CA PRO A 86 -17.37 -6.79 6.50
C PRO A 86 -16.50 -8.06 6.51
N GLY A 87 -15.32 -7.96 7.11
CA GLY A 87 -14.38 -9.08 7.26
C GLY A 87 -13.78 -9.61 5.96
N VAL A 88 -14.01 -8.94 4.83
CA VAL A 88 -13.53 -9.39 3.51
C VAL A 88 -12.07 -9.01 3.30
N HIS A 89 -11.67 -7.81 3.73
CA HIS A 89 -10.35 -7.26 3.42
C HIS A 89 -9.42 -7.23 4.63
N GLN A 90 -8.12 -7.26 4.35
CA GLN A 90 -7.10 -7.22 5.40
C GLN A 90 -6.55 -5.81 5.54
N PHE A 91 -6.53 -5.33 6.79
CA PHE A 91 -6.00 -4.03 7.15
C PHE A 91 -4.87 -4.20 8.16
N GLN A 92 -3.72 -3.61 7.85
CA GLN A 92 -2.55 -3.64 8.74
C GLN A 92 -2.12 -2.22 9.06
N LEU A 93 -2.20 -1.86 10.35
CA LEU A 93 -1.86 -0.52 10.83
C LEU A 93 -0.39 -0.16 10.50
N VAL A 94 -0.19 1.05 10.01
CA VAL A 94 1.12 1.64 9.74
C VAL A 94 1.19 3.11 10.12
N GLU A 95 2.37 3.51 10.53
CA GLU A 95 2.72 4.90 10.78
C GLU A 95 3.40 5.49 9.54
N LEU A 96 2.87 6.60 9.05
CA LEU A 96 3.51 7.41 8.03
C LEU A 96 4.32 8.51 8.71
N ILE A 97 5.55 8.70 8.26
CA ILE A 97 6.50 9.67 8.83
C ILE A 97 7.10 10.50 7.69
N TRP A 98 7.21 11.81 7.87
CA TRP A 98 7.91 12.68 6.92
C TRP A 98 9.42 12.39 6.88
N SER A 99 10.12 12.86 5.85
CA SER A 99 11.55 12.60 5.68
C SER A 99 12.41 13.18 6.80
N ASP A 100 11.91 14.24 7.45
CA ASP A 100 12.50 14.87 8.63
C ASP A 100 12.28 14.06 9.93
N GLY A 101 11.57 12.93 9.85
CA GLY A 101 11.29 12.05 10.98
C GLY A 101 10.05 12.43 11.79
N SER A 102 9.34 13.52 11.43
CA SER A 102 8.10 13.88 12.11
C SER A 102 6.93 13.00 11.68
N HIS A 103 6.04 12.67 12.62
CA HIS A 103 4.80 11.92 12.34
C HIS A 103 3.97 12.65 11.28
N ALA A 104 3.46 11.89 10.32
CA ALA A 104 2.58 12.40 9.28
C ALA A 104 1.13 12.00 9.55
N ALA A 105 0.86 10.71 9.73
CA ALA A 105 -0.46 10.16 10.04
C ALA A 105 -0.40 8.66 10.32
N ASP A 106 -1.45 8.11 10.94
CA ASP A 106 -1.68 6.67 11.05
C ASP A 106 -2.64 6.20 9.95
N TYR A 107 -2.21 5.18 9.21
CA TYR A 107 -2.91 4.62 8.05
C TYR A 107 -2.97 3.10 8.15
N PHE A 108 -3.67 2.46 7.22
CA PHE A 108 -3.72 1.01 7.09
C PHE A 108 -3.23 0.60 5.72
N TRP A 109 -2.32 -0.37 5.66
CA TRP A 109 -2.13 -1.16 4.44
C TRP A 109 -3.44 -1.86 4.11
N PHE A 110 -3.98 -1.56 2.94
CA PHE A 110 -5.22 -2.11 2.45
C PHE A 110 -4.94 -3.25 1.46
N ASN A 111 -5.03 -4.47 1.97
CA ASN A 111 -4.93 -5.68 1.18
C ASN A 111 -6.32 -6.09 0.74
N ILE A 112 -6.69 -5.67 -0.48
CA ILE A 112 -7.92 -6.09 -1.14
C ILE A 112 -7.84 -7.61 -1.34
N CYS A 113 -8.83 -8.36 -0.85
CA CYS A 113 -8.85 -9.82 -0.92
C CYS A 113 -9.73 -10.36 -2.06
N ASN A 114 -10.73 -9.60 -2.51
CA ASN A 114 -11.52 -9.99 -3.67
C ASN A 114 -10.62 -10.07 -4.91
N ARG A 115 -10.63 -11.23 -5.56
CA ARG A 115 -9.93 -11.51 -6.81
C ARG A 115 -10.98 -11.96 -7.81
N VAL A 116 -11.38 -11.04 -8.68
CA VAL A 116 -12.51 -11.24 -9.60
C VAL A 116 -11.98 -11.23 -11.03
N ASP A 117 -12.44 -12.12 -11.89
CA ASP A 117 -12.28 -11.97 -13.35
C ASP A 117 -13.43 -11.06 -13.81
N GLY A 118 -13.18 -9.76 -13.81
CA GLY A 118 -14.22 -8.73 -13.87
C GLY A 118 -14.33 -8.03 -15.21
N MET A 119 -13.48 -8.37 -16.19
CA MET A 119 -13.50 -7.74 -17.50
C MET A 119 -14.49 -8.45 -18.43
N ASP A 120 -15.36 -7.67 -19.08
CA ASP A 120 -16.22 -8.12 -20.16
C ASP A 120 -15.36 -8.58 -21.34
N ARG A 121 -15.47 -9.87 -21.66
CA ARG A 121 -14.61 -10.53 -22.65
C ARG A 121 -14.85 -10.06 -24.08
N GLU A 122 -16.08 -9.68 -24.39
CA GLU A 122 -16.50 -9.30 -25.75
C GLU A 122 -16.28 -7.81 -26.00
N LYS A 123 -16.43 -6.98 -24.95
CA LYS A 123 -16.35 -5.51 -25.06
C LYS A 123 -14.96 -4.95 -24.75
N THR A 124 -14.14 -5.67 -23.99
CA THR A 124 -12.75 -5.29 -23.75
C THR A 124 -11.95 -5.43 -25.04
N THR A 125 -11.25 -4.36 -25.43
CA THR A 125 -10.50 -4.35 -26.69
C THR A 125 -9.02 -4.71 -26.51
N HIS A 126 -8.54 -4.79 -25.27
CA HIS A 126 -7.22 -5.35 -25.00
C HIS A 126 -7.13 -6.81 -25.47
N PRO A 127 -6.01 -7.24 -26.07
CA PRO A 127 -5.87 -8.65 -26.42
C PRO A 127 -5.82 -9.51 -25.16
N PHE A 128 -6.61 -10.58 -25.14
CA PHE A 128 -6.50 -11.62 -24.13
C PHE A 128 -5.64 -12.75 -24.65
N ASN A 129 -4.70 -13.20 -23.83
CA ASN A 129 -3.88 -14.37 -24.12
C ASN A 129 -4.50 -15.60 -23.45
N ASP A 130 -5.19 -16.43 -24.23
CA ASP A 130 -5.87 -17.64 -23.73
C ASP A 130 -4.93 -18.68 -23.12
N ARG A 131 -3.67 -18.71 -23.58
CA ARG A 131 -2.68 -19.67 -23.06
C ARG A 131 -2.30 -19.37 -21.61
N ILE A 132 -2.15 -18.10 -21.26
CA ILE A 132 -1.75 -17.68 -19.90
C ILE A 132 -2.93 -17.16 -19.08
N GLY A 133 -4.09 -16.98 -19.71
CA GLY A 133 -5.29 -16.46 -19.08
C GLY A 133 -5.11 -15.05 -18.54
N ARG A 134 -4.55 -14.12 -19.33
CA ARG A 134 -4.34 -12.71 -18.94
C ARG A 134 -4.60 -11.74 -20.07
N TRP A 135 -5.00 -10.52 -19.71
CA TRP A 135 -5.05 -9.40 -20.63
C TRP A 135 -3.68 -8.74 -20.77
N SER A 136 -3.38 -8.24 -21.97
CA SER A 136 -2.21 -7.39 -22.20
C SER A 136 -2.64 -5.94 -22.43
N PHE A 137 -2.07 -5.03 -21.66
CA PHE A 137 -2.29 -3.60 -21.90
C PHE A 137 -1.74 -3.20 -23.27
N VAL A 138 -2.54 -2.44 -24.02
CA VAL A 138 -2.18 -1.85 -25.31
C VAL A 138 -2.72 -0.43 -25.29
N GLU A 139 -1.86 0.55 -25.56
CA GLU A 139 -2.24 1.95 -25.58
C GLU A 139 -3.39 2.22 -26.57
N GLY A 140 -4.28 3.14 -26.21
CA GLY A 140 -5.46 3.49 -27.01
C GLY A 140 -6.62 2.48 -26.94
N ARG A 141 -6.44 1.34 -26.28
CA ARG A 141 -7.50 0.34 -26.05
C ARG A 141 -8.20 0.55 -24.70
N LYS A 142 -9.26 -0.23 -24.47
CA LYS A 142 -10.16 -0.04 -23.34
C LYS A 142 -10.44 -1.36 -22.64
N TYR A 143 -10.40 -1.32 -21.31
CA TYR A 143 -11.01 -2.32 -20.45
C TYR A 143 -12.48 -1.97 -20.23
N VAL A 144 -13.35 -2.97 -20.30
CA VAL A 144 -14.77 -2.82 -19.99
C VAL A 144 -15.09 -3.76 -18.85
N VAL A 145 -15.59 -3.22 -17.73
CA VAL A 145 -15.97 -4.02 -16.56
C VAL A 145 -17.33 -4.67 -16.80
N SER A 146 -17.44 -5.95 -16.49
CA SER A 146 -18.70 -6.71 -16.51
C SER A 146 -19.40 -6.62 -15.17
N LEU A 147 -20.50 -5.87 -15.10
CA LEU A 147 -21.33 -5.79 -13.89
C LEU A 147 -21.89 -7.16 -13.48
N LYS A 148 -22.07 -8.09 -14.42
CA LYS A 148 -22.48 -9.47 -14.11
C LYS A 148 -21.43 -10.20 -13.27
N GLN A 149 -20.15 -9.95 -13.52
CA GLN A 149 -19.04 -10.59 -12.80
C GLN A 149 -18.68 -9.86 -11.50
N THR A 150 -18.83 -8.53 -11.48
CA THR A 150 -18.42 -7.70 -10.34
C THR A 150 -19.55 -7.31 -9.41
N ALA A 151 -20.80 -7.70 -9.71
CA ALA A 151 -21.94 -7.41 -8.83
C ALA A 151 -21.70 -7.97 -7.42
N GLY A 152 -21.90 -7.09 -6.42
CA GLY A 152 -21.72 -7.44 -5.01
C GLY A 152 -20.29 -7.25 -4.48
N PHE A 153 -19.32 -6.93 -5.33
CA PHE A 153 -17.95 -6.58 -4.91
C PHE A 153 -17.77 -5.06 -4.99
N HIS A 154 -17.44 -4.42 -3.86
CA HIS A 154 -17.22 -2.97 -3.81
C HIS A 154 -15.76 -2.60 -4.06
N ALA A 155 -14.82 -3.44 -3.59
CA ALA A 155 -13.41 -3.38 -3.95
C ALA A 155 -12.88 -4.75 -4.38
N TRP A 156 -12.16 -4.79 -5.50
CA TRP A 156 -11.52 -6.01 -6.00
C TRP A 156 -10.24 -5.70 -6.77
N ILE A 157 -9.40 -6.72 -6.93
CA ILE A 157 -8.32 -6.73 -7.91
C ILE A 157 -8.72 -7.70 -9.02
N ASP A 158 -8.58 -7.27 -10.26
CA ASP A 158 -8.85 -8.16 -11.38
C ASP A 158 -7.79 -9.28 -11.45
N SER A 159 -8.24 -10.53 -11.45
CA SER A 159 -7.37 -11.71 -11.42
C SER A 159 -6.62 -11.97 -12.73
N ARG A 160 -7.04 -11.33 -13.82
CA ARG A 160 -6.54 -11.51 -15.19
C ARG A 160 -5.71 -10.33 -15.68
N LEU A 161 -5.66 -9.23 -14.93
CA LEU A 161 -4.77 -8.10 -15.22
C LEU A 161 -3.38 -8.35 -14.61
N THR A 162 -2.34 -7.95 -15.35
CA THR A 162 -0.94 -7.92 -14.89
C THR A 162 -0.63 -6.61 -14.19
#